data_AF-A0AAD7YMQ4-F1
#
_entry.id   AF-A0AAD7YMQ4-F1
#
_cell.length_a   1.000
_cell.length_b   1.000
_cell.length_c   1.000
_cell.angle_alpha   90.00
_cell.angle_beta   90.00
_cell.angle_gamma   90.00
#
_symmetry.space_group_name_H-M   'P 1'
#
loop_
_entity.id
_entity.type
_entity.pdbx_description
1 polymer ?
#
loop_
_entity_poly.entity_id
_entity_poly.type
_entity_poly.pdbx_seq_one_letter_code
_entity_poly.pdbx_strand_id
1 'polypeptide(L)'
;MRSLSEAVRPLVPLFVFFALSSLWAMYSPNDIINRAPRIFYILTGTIFSNINCRLIVSQMSDTRCEAFNSLLVPYALVLCMVFGTAVSAGTELLLLAALCLVSSVAHIYYGSKVVQEMCEHFKIECFRIKPKIN
;
A
#
# COMPACT_ATOMS: atom_id res chain seq x y z
N MET A 1 22.02 -14.94 -11.82
CA MET A 1 20.98 -13.92 -12.05
C MET A 1 19.62 -14.57 -11.81
N ARG A 2 18.71 -13.93 -11.07
CA ARG A 2 17.33 -14.45 -10.90
C ARG A 2 16.64 -14.47 -12.27
N SER A 3 15.74 -15.43 -12.51
CA SER A 3 14.99 -15.51 -13.77
C SER A 3 14.16 -14.24 -14.01
N LEU A 4 13.86 -13.91 -15.26
CA LEU A 4 13.00 -12.76 -15.59
C LEU A 4 11.63 -12.84 -14.87
N SER A 5 11.11 -14.05 -14.67
CA SER A 5 9.88 -14.27 -13.89
C SER A 5 9.99 -13.80 -12.44
N GLU A 6 11.12 -14.04 -11.78
CA GLU A 6 11.36 -13.55 -10.42
C GLU A 6 11.66 -12.05 -10.38
N ALA A 7 12.24 -11.50 -11.45
CA ALA A 7 12.49 -10.06 -11.58
C ALA A 7 11.18 -9.26 -11.79
N VAL A 8 10.22 -9.81 -12.53
CA VAL A 8 8.94 -9.14 -12.83
C VAL A 8 7.88 -9.40 -11.75
N ARG A 9 8.08 -10.41 -10.89
CA ARG A 9 7.17 -10.75 -9.79
C ARG A 9 6.67 -9.55 -8.94
N PRO A 10 7.51 -8.55 -8.60
CA PRO A 10 7.06 -7.38 -7.85
C PRO A 10 6.16 -6.41 -8.64
N LEU A 11 6.20 -6.46 -9.97
CA LEU A 11 5.33 -5.64 -10.82
C LEU A 11 3.90 -6.16 -10.84
N VAL A 12 3.68 -7.44 -10.52
CA VAL A 12 2.33 -8.04 -10.49
C VAL A 12 1.40 -7.29 -9.53
N PRO A 13 1.71 -7.10 -8.22
CA PRO A 13 0.82 -6.38 -7.33
C PRO A 13 0.67 -4.90 -7.70
N LEU A 14 1.70 -4.28 -8.27
CA LEU A 14 1.64 -2.89 -8.75
C LEU A 14 0.67 -2.74 -9.93
N PHE A 15 0.75 -3.64 -10.91
CA PHE A 15 -0.10 -3.60 -12.08
C PHE A 15 -1.56 -3.91 -11.73
N VAL A 16 -1.80 -4.91 -10.88
CA VAL A 16 -3.13 -5.23 -10.37
C VAL A 16 -3.71 -4.02 -9.62
N PHE A 17 -2.92 -3.39 -8.74
CA PHE A 17 -3.36 -2.22 -8.00
C PHE A 17 -3.70 -1.04 -8.92
N PHE A 18 -2.85 -0.78 -9.92
CA PHE A 18 -3.05 0.27 -10.90
C PHE A 18 -4.33 0.04 -11.72
N ALA A 19 -4.57 -1.18 -12.17
CA ALA A 19 -5.79 -1.54 -12.90
C ALA A 19 -7.05 -1.33 -12.04
N LEU A 20 -7.06 -1.82 -10.80
CA LEU A 20 -8.18 -1.65 -9.88
C LEU A 20 -8.42 -0.17 -9.55
N SER A 21 -7.37 0.59 -9.29
CA SER A 21 -7.46 2.02 -8.99
C SER A 21 -7.98 2.81 -10.19
N SER A 22 -7.54 2.47 -11.40
CA SER A 22 -8.03 3.10 -12.64
C SER A 22 -9.49 2.76 -12.91
N LEU A 23 -9.91 1.53 -12.62
CA LEU A 23 -11.31 1.11 -12.74
C LEU A 23 -12.19 1.92 -11.78
N TRP A 24 -11.82 2.02 -10.51
CA TRP A 24 -12.59 2.81 -9.55
C TRP A 24 -12.58 4.30 -9.92
N ALA A 25 -11.44 4.84 -10.34
CA ALA A 25 -11.29 6.22 -10.79
C ALA A 25 -12.24 6.61 -11.94
N MET A 26 -12.27 5.79 -12.99
CA MET A 26 -12.98 6.14 -14.24
C MET A 26 -14.46 5.74 -14.22
N TYR A 27 -14.81 4.66 -13.51
CA TYR A 27 -16.16 4.09 -13.57
C TYR A 27 -16.94 4.20 -12.25
N SER A 28 -16.39 4.90 -11.24
CA SER A 28 -17.08 5.15 -9.97
C SER A 28 -18.52 5.67 -10.19
N PRO A 29 -19.56 4.99 -9.67
CA PRO A 29 -20.96 5.40 -9.81
C PRO A 29 -21.25 6.80 -9.25
N ASN A 30 -20.57 7.22 -8.18
CA ASN A 30 -20.79 8.52 -7.53
C ASN A 30 -19.66 9.54 -7.78
N ASP A 31 -18.86 9.33 -8.83
CA ASP A 31 -17.77 10.23 -9.22
C ASP A 31 -16.81 10.58 -8.06
N ILE A 32 -16.25 9.54 -7.43
CA ILE A 32 -15.48 9.63 -6.19
C ILE A 32 -14.25 10.52 -6.31
N ILE A 33 -13.63 10.59 -7.50
CA ILE A 33 -12.46 11.44 -7.76
C ILE A 33 -12.82 12.92 -7.65
N ASN A 34 -13.95 13.35 -8.20
CA ASN A 34 -14.35 14.75 -8.09
C ASN A 34 -14.90 15.07 -6.69
N ARG A 35 -15.55 14.10 -6.03
CA ARG A 35 -16.14 14.29 -4.69
C ARG A 35 -15.10 14.34 -3.57
N ALA A 36 -14.09 13.47 -3.59
CA ALA A 36 -13.08 13.39 -2.53
C ALA A 36 -11.68 13.06 -3.07
N PRO A 37 -11.10 13.91 -3.94
CA PRO A 37 -9.83 13.64 -4.62
C PRO A 37 -8.69 13.44 -3.62
N ARG A 38 -8.65 14.25 -2.56
CA ARG A 38 -7.57 14.23 -1.55
C ARG A 38 -7.45 12.86 -0.87
N ILE A 39 -8.58 12.31 -0.42
CA ILE A 39 -8.60 11.01 0.28
C ILE A 39 -8.25 9.89 -0.70
N PHE A 40 -8.78 9.96 -1.93
CA PHE A 40 -8.47 8.98 -2.97
C PHE A 40 -6.96 8.93 -3.30
N TYR A 41 -6.31 10.09 -3.47
CA TYR A 41 -4.87 10.14 -3.72
C TYR A 41 -4.03 9.72 -2.52
N ILE A 42 -4.45 10.04 -1.28
CA ILE A 42 -3.76 9.54 -0.08
C ILE A 42 -3.85 8.02 0.00
N LEU A 43 -5.04 7.44 -0.19
CA LEU A 43 -5.23 5.99 -0.19
C LEU A 43 -4.36 5.31 -1.25
N THR A 44 -4.43 5.79 -2.50
CA THR A 44 -3.69 5.19 -3.60
C THR A 44 -2.18 5.31 -3.42
N GLY A 45 -1.70 6.48 -2.99
CA GLY A 45 -0.30 6.69 -2.63
C GLY A 45 0.16 5.79 -1.48
N THR A 46 -0.67 5.58 -0.46
CA THR A 46 -0.35 4.76 0.71
C THR A 46 -0.21 3.28 0.34
N ILE A 47 -1.16 2.72 -0.42
CA ILE A 47 -1.08 1.31 -0.85
C ILE A 47 0.10 1.11 -1.82
N PHE A 48 0.30 2.04 -2.76
CA PHE A 48 1.43 2.01 -3.68
C PHE A 48 2.77 2.05 -2.93
N SER A 49 2.91 2.95 -1.95
CA SER A 49 4.06 3.01 -1.04
C SER A 49 4.27 1.70 -0.29
N ASN A 50 3.20 1.08 0.23
CA ASN A 50 3.30 -0.21 0.92
C ASN A 50 3.86 -1.33 0.04
N ILE A 51 3.39 -1.42 -1.21
CA ILE A 51 3.89 -2.41 -2.18
C ILE A 51 5.38 -2.16 -2.47
N ASN A 52 5.76 -0.91 -2.76
CA ASN A 52 7.14 -0.57 -3.08
C ASN A 52 8.10 -0.74 -1.90
N CYS A 53 7.70 -0.38 -0.67
CA CYS A 53 8.53 -0.58 0.51
C CYS A 53 8.85 -2.07 0.74
N ARG A 54 7.89 -2.98 0.51
CA ARG A 54 8.13 -4.43 0.58
C ARG A 54 9.10 -4.90 -0.49
N LEU A 55 8.97 -4.39 -1.71
CA LEU A 55 9.92 -4.66 -2.79
C LEU A 55 11.33 -4.22 -2.41
N ILE A 56 11.52 -2.97 -1.98
CA ILE A 56 12.83 -2.42 -1.60
C ILE A 56 13.45 -3.27 -0.48
N VAL A 57 12.69 -3.59 0.57
CA VAL A 57 13.18 -4.42 1.68
C VAL A 57 13.59 -5.81 1.20
N SER A 58 12.81 -6.43 0.31
CA SER A 58 13.15 -7.75 -0.25
C SER A 58 14.43 -7.72 -1.09
N GLN A 59 14.67 -6.63 -1.83
CA GLN A 59 15.89 -6.43 -2.61
C GLN A 59 17.11 -6.19 -1.72
N MET A 60 16.97 -5.34 -0.70
CA MET A 60 18.06 -5.00 0.23
C MET A 60 18.49 -6.19 1.10
N SER A 61 17.58 -7.11 1.40
CA SER A 61 17.83 -8.31 2.21
C SER A 61 18.14 -9.56 1.39
N ASP A 62 18.22 -9.45 0.05
CA ASP A 62 18.30 -10.58 -0.88
C ASP A 62 17.23 -11.66 -0.64
N THR A 63 16.07 -11.28 -0.10
CA THR A 63 14.93 -12.18 0.10
C THR A 63 14.03 -12.20 -1.14
N ARG A 64 13.14 -13.18 -1.20
CA ARG A 64 12.18 -13.29 -2.31
C ARG A 64 11.02 -12.34 -2.07
N CYS A 65 10.74 -11.44 -3.02
CA CYS A 65 9.59 -10.54 -2.94
C CYS A 65 8.27 -11.32 -2.99
N GLU A 66 7.34 -10.98 -2.10
CA GLU A 66 5.96 -11.46 -2.16
C GLU A 66 5.28 -10.95 -3.45
N ALA A 67 4.57 -11.83 -4.15
CA ALA A 67 3.82 -11.45 -5.36
C ALA A 67 2.44 -10.86 -5.05
N PHE A 68 2.03 -10.88 -3.79
CA PHE A 68 0.71 -10.49 -3.34
C PHE A 68 0.83 -9.54 -2.16
N ASN A 69 0.08 -8.44 -2.20
CA ASN A 69 -0.04 -7.52 -1.08
C ASN A 69 -1.43 -7.69 -0.45
N SER A 70 -1.46 -7.99 0.84
CA SER A 70 -2.72 -8.23 1.57
C SER A 70 -3.69 -7.04 1.54
N LEU A 71 -3.20 -5.81 1.33
CA LEU A 71 -4.05 -4.61 1.19
C LEU A 71 -4.89 -4.61 -0.10
N LEU A 72 -4.56 -5.46 -1.09
CA LEU A 72 -5.38 -5.62 -2.28
C LEU A 72 -6.70 -6.33 -1.98
N VAL A 73 -6.77 -7.17 -0.93
CA VAL A 73 -8.00 -7.85 -0.54
C VAL A 73 -9.08 -6.85 -0.10
N PRO A 74 -8.87 -6.01 0.95
CA PRO A 74 -9.89 -5.04 1.34
C PRO A 74 -10.17 -4.02 0.24
N TYR A 75 -9.18 -3.68 -0.59
CA TYR A 75 -9.39 -2.80 -1.74
C TYR A 75 -10.37 -3.42 -2.76
N ALA A 76 -10.11 -4.64 -3.20
CA ALA A 76 -10.97 -5.35 -4.15
C ALA A 76 -12.38 -5.58 -3.58
N LEU A 77 -12.50 -5.89 -2.29
CA LEU A 77 -13.80 -6.04 -1.63
C LEU A 77 -14.62 -4.74 -1.67
N VAL A 78 -14.00 -3.59 -1.41
CA VAL A 78 -14.68 -2.29 -1.51
C VAL A 78 -15.13 -2.03 -2.95
N LEU A 79 -14.29 -2.30 -3.96
CA LEU A 79 -14.69 -2.17 -5.36
C LEU A 79 -15.88 -3.08 -5.70
N CYS A 80 -15.85 -4.35 -5.28
CA CYS A 80 -16.96 -5.27 -5.50
C CYS A 80 -18.26 -4.77 -4.87
N MET A 81 -18.21 -4.17 -3.68
CA MET A 81 -19.39 -3.57 -3.05
C MET A 81 -19.88 -2.36 -3.84
N VAL A 82 -18.98 -1.45 -4.20
CA VAL A 82 -19.31 -0.22 -4.95
C VAL A 82 -19.98 -0.55 -6.27
N PHE A 83 -19.40 -1.45 -7.06
CA PHE A 83 -19.93 -1.83 -8.38
C PHE A 83 -21.10 -2.81 -8.30
N GLY A 84 -21.13 -3.71 -7.31
CA GLY A 84 -22.12 -4.79 -7.22
C GLY A 84 -23.44 -4.40 -6.54
N THR A 85 -23.42 -3.39 -5.65
CA THR A 85 -24.60 -3.02 -4.86
C THR A 85 -25.10 -1.60 -5.09
N ALA A 86 -24.48 -0.85 -6.01
CA ALA A 86 -24.83 0.54 -6.33
C ALA A 86 -24.99 1.40 -5.06
N VAL A 87 -23.92 1.46 -4.26
CA VAL A 87 -23.91 2.16 -2.97
C VAL A 87 -24.18 3.66 -3.11
N SER A 88 -24.77 4.26 -2.08
CA SER A 88 -24.94 5.72 -2.03
C SER A 88 -23.59 6.45 -1.98
N ALA A 89 -23.55 7.69 -2.47
CA ALA A 89 -22.34 8.53 -2.44
C ALA A 89 -21.75 8.72 -1.03
N GLY A 90 -22.60 8.78 0.00
CA GLY A 90 -22.15 8.88 1.40
C GLY A 90 -21.48 7.60 1.89
N THR A 91 -22.04 6.45 1.53
CA THR A 91 -21.47 5.13 1.84
C THR A 91 -20.15 4.90 1.11
N GLU A 92 -20.07 5.26 -0.18
CA GLU A 92 -18.81 5.15 -0.95
C GLU A 92 -17.69 6.00 -0.34
N LEU A 93 -18.00 7.22 0.09
CA LEU A 93 -17.05 8.09 0.76
C LEU A 93 -16.60 7.53 2.11
N LEU A 94 -17.52 6.94 2.89
CA LEU A 94 -17.19 6.29 4.15
C LEU A 94 -16.28 5.07 3.93
N LEU A 95 -16.57 4.25 2.91
CA LEU A 95 -15.74 3.11 2.53
C LEU A 95 -14.34 3.56 2.11
N LEU A 96 -14.25 4.62 1.30
CA LEU A 96 -12.98 5.22 0.90
C LEU A 96 -12.17 5.69 2.11
N ALA A 97 -12.80 6.43 3.03
CA ALA A 97 -12.15 6.95 4.23
C ALA A 97 -11.70 5.83 5.18
N ALA A 98 -12.56 4.82 5.40
CA ALA A 98 -12.23 3.65 6.21
C ALA A 98 -11.05 2.86 5.61
N LEU A 99 -11.07 2.62 4.30
CA LEU A 99 -9.99 1.95 3.59
C LEU A 99 -8.68 2.75 3.68
N CYS A 100 -8.75 4.08 3.51
CA CYS A 100 -7.61 4.97 3.66
C CYS A 100 -7.00 4.89 5.06
N LEU A 101 -7.82 4.89 6.10
CA LEU A 101 -7.38 4.79 7.49
C LEU A 101 -6.71 3.44 7.76
N VAL A 102 -7.37 2.34 7.38
CA VAL A 102 -6.84 0.98 7.58
C VAL A 102 -5.52 0.78 6.82
N SER A 103 -5.45 1.21 5.55
CA SER A 103 -4.21 1.14 4.76
C SER A 103 -3.09 1.99 5.35
N SER A 104 -3.39 3.18 5.88
CA SER A 104 -2.41 4.05 6.55
C SER A 104 -1.85 3.41 7.81
N VAL A 105 -2.71 2.86 8.68
CA VAL A 105 -2.31 2.15 9.88
C VAL A 105 -1.45 0.94 9.53
N ALA A 106 -1.88 0.13 8.55
CA ALA A 106 -1.11 -1.04 8.11
C ALA A 106 0.26 -0.66 7.52
N HIS A 107 0.35 0.45 6.79
CA HIS A 107 1.61 0.94 6.23
C HIS A 107 2.57 1.41 7.32
N ILE A 108 2.09 2.21 8.28
CA ILE A 108 2.88 2.65 9.44
C ILE A 108 3.34 1.45 10.26
N TYR A 109 2.44 0.52 10.57
CA TYR A 109 2.75 -0.69 11.33
C TYR A 109 3.86 -1.52 10.66
N TYR A 110 3.72 -1.77 9.35
CA TYR A 110 4.75 -2.48 8.59
C TYR A 110 6.11 -1.77 8.64
N GLY A 111 6.13 -0.46 8.37
CA GLY A 111 7.36 0.34 8.39
C GLY A 111 8.02 0.34 9.76
N SER A 112 7.26 0.59 10.83
CA SER A 112 7.77 0.57 12.20
C SER A 112 8.34 -0.78 12.59
N LYS A 113 7.69 -1.89 12.20
CA LYS A 113 8.17 -3.24 12.51
C LYS A 113 9.45 -3.58 11.77
N VAL A 114 9.52 -3.34 10.47
CA VAL A 114 10.75 -3.57 9.69
C VAL A 114 11.93 -2.78 10.29
N VAL A 115 11.71 -1.51 10.64
CA VAL A 115 12.75 -0.67 11.23
C VAL A 115 13.19 -1.19 12.61
N GLN A 116 12.25 -1.66 13.44
CA GLN A 116 12.55 -2.28 14.74
C GLN A 116 13.41 -3.54 14.58
N GLU A 117 13.00 -4.47 13.72
CA GLU A 117 13.73 -5.72 13.46
C GLU A 117 15.15 -5.46 12.94
N MET A 118 15.32 -4.46 12.06
CA MET A 118 16.64 -4.05 11.59
C MET A 118 17.49 -3.45 12.72
N CYS A 119 16.92 -2.55 13.52
CA CYS A 119 17.61 -1.96 14.67
C CYS A 119 18.05 -3.05 15.69
N GLU A 120 17.22 -4.06 15.95
CA GLU A 120 17.54 -5.22 16.79
C GLU A 120 18.65 -6.09 16.16
N HIS A 121 18.53 -6.45 14.88
CA HIS A 121 19.52 -7.27 14.18
C HIS A 121 20.91 -6.63 14.15
N PHE A 122 20.99 -5.32 13.88
CA PHE A 122 22.25 -4.58 13.82
C PHE A 122 22.74 -4.05 15.19
N LYS A 123 21.96 -4.25 16.26
CA LYS A 123 22.25 -3.74 17.61
C LYS A 123 22.45 -2.22 17.63
N ILE A 124 21.63 -1.50 16.88
CA ILE A 124 21.62 -0.02 16.82
C ILE A 124 20.29 0.52 17.34
N GLU A 125 20.33 1.71 17.94
CA GLU A 125 19.12 2.42 18.34
C GLU A 125 18.69 3.36 17.22
N CYS A 126 17.45 3.17 16.77
CA CYS A 126 16.82 4.03 15.79
C CYS A 126 16.73 5.47 16.33
N PHE A 127 17.09 6.45 15.49
CA PHE A 127 17.13 7.88 15.83
C PHE A 127 18.11 8.29 16.95
N ARG A 128 19.07 7.44 17.33
CA ARG A 128 20.15 7.85 18.24
C ARG A 128 21.25 8.62 17.50
N ILE A 129 21.38 9.92 17.77
CA ILE A 129 22.49 10.75 17.29
C ILE A 129 23.66 10.61 18.27
N LYS A 130 24.80 10.07 17.82
CA LYS A 130 26.01 10.03 18.64
C LYS A 130 26.59 11.45 18.78
N PRO A 131 27.01 11.88 19.98
CA PRO A 131 27.71 13.15 20.13
C PRO A 131 29.01 13.13 19.33
N LYS A 132 29.37 14.27 18.73
CA LYS A 132 30.67 14.45 18.05
C LYS A 132 31.78 14.28 19.09
N ILE A 133 32.66 13.31 18.87
CA ILE A 133 33.89 13.16 19.65
C ILE A 133 34.85 14.22 19.10
N ASN A 134 35.18 15.23 19.92
CA ASN A 134 36.23 16.20 19.65
C ASN A 134 37.60 15.57 19.87
#